data_AF-A0A9D0CRR4-F1
#
_entry.id   AF-A0A9D0CRR4-F1
#
_cell.length_a   1.000
_cell.length_b   1.000
_cell.length_c   1.000
_cell.angle_alpha   90.00
_cell.angle_beta   90.00
_cell.angle_gamma   90.00
#
_symmetry.space_group_name_H-M   'P 1'
#
loop_
_entity.id
_entity.type
_entity.pdbx_description
1 polymer ?
#
loop_
_entity_poly.entity_id
_entity_poly.type
_entity_poly.pdbx_seq_one_letter_code
_entity_poly.pdbx_strand_id
1 'polypeptide(L)' 'IPLSEEARECERIRVVSMAPVIAETMRRINREESVSSLFES' A
#
# COMPACT_ATOMS: atom_id res chain seq x y z
N ILE A 1 -0.18 7.73 -4.89
CA ILE A 1 -0.29 9.11 -5.43
C ILE A 1 1.04 9.80 -5.19
N PRO A 2 1.66 10.42 -6.21
CA PRO A 2 2.90 11.17 -6.03
C PRO A 2 2.69 12.39 -5.14
N LEU A 3 3.72 12.77 -4.37
CA LEU A 3 3.74 14.05 -3.65
C LEU A 3 3.91 15.22 -4.64
N SER A 4 3.26 16.36 -4.35
CA SER A 4 3.56 17.64 -4.99
C SER A 4 4.99 18.09 -4.68
N GLU A 5 5.51 19.07 -5.40
CA GLU A 5 6.88 19.56 -5.20
C GLU A 5 7.08 20.12 -3.78
N GLU A 6 6.13 20.93 -3.30
CA GLU A 6 6.17 21.52 -1.95
C GLU A 6 6.12 20.45 -0.85
N ALA A 7 5.36 19.38 -1.08
CA ALA A 7 5.24 18.28 -0.14
C ALA A 7 6.50 17.40 -0.09
N ARG A 8 7.30 17.36 -1.16
CA ARG A 8 8.61 16.65 -1.16
C ARG A 8 9.65 17.38 -0.32
N GLU A 9 9.55 18.70 -0.21
CA GLU A 9 10.45 19.53 0.60
C GLU A 9 10.12 19.52 2.10
N CYS A 10 8.95 19.01 2.48
CA CYS A 10 8.52 18.96 3.87
C CYS A 10 9.09 17.74 4.61
N GLU A 11 10.11 17.95 5.46
CA GLU A 11 10.77 16.90 6.26
C GLU A 11 9.83 16.16 7.22
N ARG A 12 8.66 16.72 7.52
CA ARG A 12 7.65 16.09 8.39
C ARG A 12 6.82 15.02 7.69
N ILE A 13 6.83 14.98 6.35
CA ILE A 13 6.04 14.03 5.55
C ILE A 13 6.87 12.78 5.29
N ARG A 14 6.30 11.61 5.63
CA ARG A 14 6.93 10.30 5.38
C ARG A 14 6.07 9.47 4.44
N VAL A 15 6.63 9.08 3.30
CA VAL A 15 5.97 8.16 2.36
C VAL A 15 6.15 6.73 2.87
N VAL A 16 5.05 5.98 2.94
CA VAL A 16 5.07 4.55 3.23
C VAL A 16 4.53 3.81 2.02
N SER A 17 5.24 2.77 1.58
CA SER A 17 4.82 1.99 0.42
C SER A 17 3.69 1.03 0.79
N MET A 18 2.59 1.10 0.05
CA MET A 18 1.51 0.09 0.07
C MET A 18 1.73 -1.05 -0.95
N ALA A 19 2.81 -0.99 -1.74
CA ALA A 19 3.06 -1.95 -2.81
C ALA A 19 2.99 -3.42 -2.35
N PRO A 20 3.54 -3.82 -1.18
CA PRO A 20 3.47 -5.20 -0.72
C PRO A 20 2.02 -5.69 -0.47
N VAL A 21 1.19 -4.86 0.16
CA VAL A 21 -0.21 -5.19 0.45
C VAL A 21 -1.01 -5.32 -0.84
N ILE A 22 -0.78 -4.41 -1.80
CA ILE A 22 -1.45 -4.44 -3.11
C ILE A 22 -1.03 -5.70 -3.91
N ALA A 23 0.27 -6.00 -3.94
CA ALA A 23 0.77 -7.19 -4.63
C ALA A 23 0.17 -8.48 -4.07
N GLU A 24 0.12 -8.59 -2.74
CA GLU A 24 -0.48 -9.74 -2.07
C GLU A 24 -1.99 -9.81 -2.29
N THR A 25 -2.68 -8.66 -2.30
CA THR A 25 -4.11 -8.58 -2.64
C THR A 25 -4.37 -9.13 -4.05
N MET A 26 -3.58 -8.72 -5.04
CA MET A 26 -3.68 -9.22 -6.41
C MET A 26 -3.43 -10.74 -6.48
N ARG A 27 -2.43 -11.24 -5.76
CA ARG A 27 -2.13 -12.69 -5.66
C ARG A 27 -3.32 -13.47 -5.09
N ARG A 28 -3.96 -12.95 -4.06
CA ARG A 28 -5.12 -13.59 -3.41
C ARG A 28 -6.35 -13.60 -4.29
N ILE A 29 -6.64 -12.49 -4.97
CA ILE A 29 -7.72 -12.41 -5.98
C ILE A 29 -7.51 -13.47 -7.06
N ASN A 30 -6.28 -13.60 -7.57
CA ASN A 30 -5.96 -14.60 -8.59
C ASN A 30 -6.16 -16.06 -8.13
N ARG A 31 -6.04 -16.30 -6.82
CA ARG A 31 -6.21 -17.63 -6.22
C ARG A 31 -7.56 -17.85 -5.54
N GLU A 32 -8.49 -16.90 -5.68
CA GLU A 32 -9.79 -16.91 -5.00
C GLU A 32 -9.66 -17.01 -3.46
N GLU A 33 -8.54 -16.54 -2.92
CA GLU A 33 -8.26 -16.49 -1.48
C GLU A 33 -8.89 -15.23 -0.87
N SER A 34 -9.30 -15.31 0.40
CA SER A 34 -9.87 -14.14 1.08
C SER A 34 -8.85 -13.02 1.24
N VAL A 35 -9.24 -11.81 0.83
CA VAL A 35 -8.47 -10.57 1.03
C VAL A 35 -8.61 -10.06 2.47
N SER A 36 -9.69 -10.40 3.18
CA SER A 36 -9.95 -9.91 4.54
C SER A 36 -8.87 -10.34 5.54
N SER A 37 -8.28 -11.52 5.36
CA SER A 37 -7.24 -12.05 6.24
C SER A 37 -5.86 -11.40 6.06
N LEU A 38 -5.73 -10.37 5.21
CA LEU A 38 -4.56 -9.48 5.23
C LEU A 38 -4.57 -8.49 6.40
N PHE A 39 -5.72 -8.32 7.04
CA PHE A 39 -5.94 -7.34 8.10
C PHE A 39 -6.37 -8.00 9.42
N GLU A 40 -6.29 -9.32 9.51
CA GLU A 40 -6.49 -10.07 10.75
C GLU A 40 -5.17 -10.02 11.57
N SER A 41 -5.29 -9.56 12.82
CA SER A 41 -4.20 -9.19 13.73
C SER A 41 -3.44 -10.37 14.32
#